data_AF-A0A9E3GWW9-F1
#
_entry.id   AF-A0A9E3GWW9-F1
#
_cell.length_a   1.000
_cell.length_b   1.000
_cell.length_c   1.000
_cell.angle_alpha   90.00
_cell.angle_beta   90.00
_cell.angle_gamma   90.00
#
_symmetry.space_group_name_H-M   'P 1'
#
loop_
_entity.id
_entity.type
_entity.pdbx_description
1 polymer ?
#
loop_
_entity_poly.entity_id
_entity_poly.type
_entity_poly.pdbx_seq_one_letter_code
_entity_poly.pdbx_strand_id
1 'polypeptide(L)'
;MELVSAAAVREAASRLEHVLQPTPIERSRALSDVLGGDVVLKCENLQRTGSFKLRGAYNRIALLSDAERAGGVVCASAGNHAQGVALGSALQGVDATVFMPVSAPLPKVAATSAYGAHVELVGESFDESLSAALAYAEEHGKVFVHPFDHPDIIAGQGTLAFELLDQVPDLATVLVPVGGGGLVSGMAVVLRDARPDVRIVGIQASGAASFPGSLVAGAATEVDVVDTIADGIAVKRPGELTLAHVDALVDEVVTVDDDAIARAVVLLLERAKLVVEPAGAVAVAAILDGSLALEGPVVAVLSGGNIDPLLMNHLVTSGLTAEGRYVTLLTRIPDRPGELVRLLELIANARANVVGVEHHRFGRRLRLGQVEVVIELETRGTDHVVELSRSMQRAGYPVSTV
;
A
#
# COMPACT_ATOMS: atom_id res chain seq x y z
N MET A 1 -24.90 -15.87 7.42
CA MET A 1 -24.14 -16.13 6.18
C MET A 1 -23.16 -17.25 6.48
N GLU A 2 -22.93 -18.20 5.58
CA GLU A 2 -21.95 -19.28 5.79
C GLU A 2 -20.54 -18.76 5.50
N LEU A 3 -19.60 -18.99 6.42
CA LEU A 3 -18.21 -18.57 6.28
C LEU A 3 -17.42 -19.59 5.44
N VAL A 4 -16.37 -19.13 4.78
CA VAL A 4 -15.42 -19.99 4.08
C VAL A 4 -14.72 -20.90 5.08
N SER A 5 -14.63 -22.19 4.78
CA SER A 5 -14.01 -23.18 5.66
C SER A 5 -12.52 -23.37 5.39
N ALA A 6 -11.77 -23.82 6.40
CA ALA A 6 -10.36 -24.17 6.24
C ALA A 6 -10.14 -25.29 5.20
N ALA A 7 -11.14 -26.17 5.01
CA ALA A 7 -11.12 -27.17 3.95
C ALA A 7 -11.12 -26.54 2.55
N ALA A 8 -11.98 -25.53 2.31
CA ALA A 8 -12.00 -24.81 1.04
C ALA A 8 -10.67 -24.08 0.77
N VAL A 9 -10.06 -23.50 1.80
CA VAL A 9 -8.72 -22.89 1.68
C VAL A 9 -7.64 -23.93 1.36
N ARG A 10 -7.73 -25.13 1.96
CA ARG A 10 -6.80 -26.24 1.68
C ARG A 10 -6.90 -26.74 0.24
N GLU A 11 -8.11 -26.85 -0.29
CA GLU A 11 -8.30 -27.17 -1.71
C GLU A 11 -7.74 -26.07 -2.63
N ALA A 12 -7.94 -24.80 -2.27
CA ALA A 12 -7.35 -23.69 -3.00
C ALA A 12 -5.81 -23.78 -3.00
N ALA A 13 -5.19 -24.13 -1.88
CA ALA A 13 -3.74 -24.34 -1.78
C ALA A 13 -3.25 -25.42 -2.76
N SER A 14 -3.95 -26.56 -2.86
CA SER A 14 -3.62 -27.61 -3.85
C SER A 14 -3.70 -27.10 -5.29
N ARG A 15 -4.69 -26.26 -5.63
CA ARG A 15 -4.82 -25.68 -6.99
C ARG A 15 -3.70 -24.69 -7.33
N LEU A 16 -3.11 -24.07 -6.30
CA LEU A 16 -2.15 -22.98 -6.42
C LEU A 16 -0.69 -23.43 -6.31
N GLU A 17 -0.41 -24.68 -5.92
CA GLU A 17 0.91 -25.22 -5.60
C GLU A 17 1.97 -24.99 -6.72
N HIS A 18 1.58 -25.14 -7.98
CA HIS A 18 2.48 -24.96 -9.13
C HIS A 18 2.36 -23.59 -9.81
N VAL A 19 1.54 -22.71 -9.23
CA VAL A 19 1.23 -21.39 -9.77
C VAL A 19 1.95 -20.32 -8.97
N LEU A 20 1.93 -20.44 -7.65
CA LEU A 20 2.51 -19.48 -6.74
C LEU A 20 3.98 -19.80 -6.49
N GLN A 21 4.74 -18.77 -6.18
CA GLN A 21 6.05 -18.94 -5.55
C GLN A 21 5.87 -18.77 -4.04
N PRO A 22 6.37 -19.68 -3.19
CA PRO A 22 6.41 -19.44 -1.75
C PRO A 22 7.16 -18.15 -1.48
N THR A 23 6.48 -17.14 -0.94
CA THR A 23 7.12 -15.85 -0.71
C THR A 23 8.00 -15.89 0.53
N PRO A 24 9.13 -15.17 0.54
CA PRO A 24 10.07 -15.26 1.63
C PRO A 24 9.53 -14.62 2.92
N ILE A 25 10.12 -15.05 4.02
CA ILE A 25 10.00 -14.46 5.33
C ILE A 25 11.32 -13.73 5.63
N GLU A 26 11.25 -12.43 5.89
CA GLU A 26 12.41 -11.60 6.20
C GLU A 26 12.35 -11.09 7.64
N ARG A 27 13.41 -11.35 8.42
CA ARG A 27 13.50 -10.80 9.78
C ARG A 27 13.95 -9.35 9.72
N SER A 28 13.20 -8.46 10.37
CA SER A 28 13.53 -7.03 10.40
C SER A 28 14.11 -6.64 11.74
N ARG A 29 15.44 -6.55 11.83
CA ARG A 29 16.11 -6.03 13.04
C ARG A 29 15.66 -4.61 13.37
N ALA A 30 15.55 -3.74 12.37
CA ALA A 30 15.16 -2.35 12.57
C ALA A 30 13.77 -2.22 13.22
N LEU A 31 12.80 -3.04 12.78
CA LEU A 31 11.46 -3.05 13.39
C LEU A 31 11.46 -3.79 14.73
N SER A 32 12.29 -4.81 14.88
CA SER A 32 12.42 -5.52 16.16
C SER A 32 12.97 -4.62 17.26
N ASP A 33 13.94 -3.76 16.92
CA ASP A 33 14.50 -2.75 17.82
C ASP A 33 13.45 -1.69 18.20
N VAL A 34 12.56 -1.31 17.27
CA VAL A 34 11.44 -0.37 17.53
C VAL A 34 10.40 -0.99 18.45
N LEU A 35 10.00 -2.24 18.19
CA LEU A 35 8.98 -2.93 18.96
C LEU A 35 9.50 -3.40 20.34
N GLY A 36 10.79 -3.73 20.44
CA GLY A 36 11.35 -4.45 21.58
C GLY A 36 11.05 -5.95 21.56
N GLY A 37 10.78 -6.53 20.39
CA GLY A 37 10.45 -7.95 20.19
C GLY A 37 10.61 -8.36 18.73
N ASP A 38 10.55 -9.66 18.44
CA ASP A 38 10.83 -10.18 17.10
C ASP A 38 9.78 -9.74 16.08
N VAL A 39 10.23 -9.03 15.03
CA VAL A 39 9.41 -8.62 13.89
C VAL A 39 9.88 -9.29 12.61
N VAL A 40 8.90 -9.86 11.92
CA VAL A 40 9.09 -10.65 10.70
C VAL A 40 8.19 -10.10 9.60
N LEU A 41 8.67 -10.11 8.36
CA LEU A 41 7.98 -9.59 7.19
C LEU A 41 7.59 -10.75 6.28
N LYS A 42 6.31 -10.88 5.92
CA LYS A 42 5.83 -11.81 4.89
C LYS A 42 5.72 -11.09 3.55
N CYS A 43 6.63 -11.40 2.63
CA CYS A 43 6.92 -10.59 1.43
C CYS A 43 6.02 -10.91 0.22
N GLU A 44 4.70 -10.72 0.34
CA GLU A 44 3.78 -10.89 -0.81
C GLU A 44 3.99 -9.88 -1.94
N ASN A 45 4.70 -8.78 -1.69
CA ASN A 45 5.20 -7.87 -2.71
C ASN A 45 6.14 -8.54 -3.74
N LEU A 46 6.70 -9.71 -3.39
CA LEU A 46 7.55 -10.52 -4.28
C LEU A 46 6.81 -11.66 -4.96
N GLN A 47 5.50 -11.82 -4.74
CA GLN A 47 4.70 -12.78 -5.48
C GLN A 47 4.65 -12.40 -6.97
N ARG A 48 4.33 -13.36 -7.84
CA ARG A 48 3.98 -13.08 -9.23
C ARG A 48 2.91 -12.00 -9.30
N THR A 49 3.00 -11.08 -10.27
CA THR A 49 2.19 -9.84 -10.34
C THR A 49 2.49 -8.79 -9.26
N GLY A 50 3.47 -9.01 -8.38
CA GLY A 50 3.88 -8.02 -7.36
C GLY A 50 2.92 -7.90 -6.17
N SER A 51 1.98 -8.82 -5.97
CA SER A 51 1.05 -8.81 -4.84
C SER A 51 0.38 -10.17 -4.59
N PHE A 52 -0.31 -10.28 -3.46
CA PHE A 52 -1.09 -11.47 -3.09
C PHE A 52 -2.29 -11.78 -4.02
N LYS A 53 -2.75 -10.81 -4.84
CA LYS A 53 -4.05 -10.91 -5.53
C LYS A 53 -4.17 -12.10 -6.49
N LEU A 54 -3.05 -12.58 -7.02
CA LEU A 54 -3.02 -13.77 -7.88
C LEU A 54 -3.63 -15.01 -7.19
N ARG A 55 -3.47 -15.15 -5.86
CA ARG A 55 -3.93 -16.34 -5.13
C ARG A 55 -5.44 -16.53 -5.28
N GLY A 56 -6.22 -15.54 -4.89
CA GLY A 56 -7.67 -15.57 -5.05
C GLY A 56 -8.13 -15.54 -6.50
N ALA A 57 -7.54 -14.67 -7.33
CA ALA A 57 -7.94 -14.53 -8.73
C ALA A 57 -7.78 -15.86 -9.49
N TYR A 58 -6.61 -16.50 -9.38
CA TYR A 58 -6.36 -17.80 -10.01
C TYR A 58 -7.32 -18.87 -9.47
N ASN A 59 -7.54 -18.94 -8.14
CA ASN A 59 -8.46 -19.93 -7.56
C ASN A 59 -9.90 -19.77 -8.07
N ARG A 60 -10.41 -18.53 -8.15
CA ARG A 60 -11.76 -18.27 -8.70
C ARG A 60 -11.85 -18.70 -10.16
N ILE A 61 -10.85 -18.37 -10.97
CA ILE A 61 -10.81 -18.73 -12.39
C ILE A 61 -10.66 -20.26 -12.56
N ALA A 62 -9.92 -20.91 -11.66
CA ALA A 62 -9.73 -22.37 -11.64
C ALA A 62 -11.04 -23.14 -11.48
N LEU A 63 -11.98 -22.56 -10.74
CA LEU A 63 -13.28 -23.15 -10.39
C LEU A 63 -14.39 -22.88 -11.41
N LEU A 64 -14.11 -22.13 -12.48
CA LEU A 64 -15.08 -21.91 -13.55
C LEU A 64 -15.39 -23.21 -14.29
N SER A 65 -16.67 -23.41 -14.59
CA SER A 65 -17.14 -24.45 -15.50
C SER A 65 -16.62 -24.22 -16.92
N ASP A 66 -16.65 -25.25 -17.76
CA ASP A 66 -16.22 -25.15 -19.16
C ASP A 66 -16.99 -24.07 -19.94
N ALA A 67 -18.30 -23.90 -19.64
CA ALA A 67 -19.14 -22.88 -20.25
C ALA A 67 -18.72 -21.47 -19.82
N GLU A 68 -18.46 -21.25 -18.52
CA GLU A 68 -17.98 -19.96 -18.00
C GLU A 68 -16.58 -19.64 -18.54
N ARG A 69 -15.69 -20.63 -18.62
CA ARG A 69 -14.35 -20.48 -19.21
C ARG A 69 -14.41 -20.08 -20.68
N ALA A 70 -15.30 -20.68 -21.45
CA ALA A 70 -15.50 -20.34 -22.85
C ALA A 70 -16.09 -18.93 -23.05
N GLY A 71 -16.90 -18.44 -22.10
CA GLY A 71 -17.39 -17.05 -22.10
C GLY A 71 -16.32 -16.03 -21.70
N GLY A 72 -15.37 -16.45 -20.87
CA GLY A 72 -14.30 -15.62 -20.33
C GLY A 72 -14.73 -14.82 -19.09
N VAL A 73 -13.79 -14.05 -18.57
CA VAL A 73 -13.96 -13.30 -17.32
C VAL A 73 -13.85 -11.80 -17.53
N VAL A 74 -14.43 -11.05 -16.60
CA VAL A 74 -14.33 -9.60 -16.53
C VAL A 74 -14.06 -9.13 -15.10
N CYS A 75 -13.30 -8.05 -14.94
CA CYS A 75 -13.17 -7.37 -13.65
C CYS A 75 -13.01 -5.85 -13.85
N ALA A 76 -13.17 -5.09 -12.76
CA ALA A 76 -12.81 -3.67 -12.70
C ALA A 76 -11.72 -3.46 -11.65
N SER A 77 -10.58 -2.90 -12.05
CA SER A 77 -9.46 -2.58 -11.15
C SER A 77 -8.35 -1.88 -11.93
N ALA A 78 -7.84 -0.76 -11.42
CA ALA A 78 -6.67 -0.08 -11.98
C ALA A 78 -5.34 -0.54 -11.35
N GLY A 79 -5.24 -1.79 -10.89
CA GLY A 79 -4.24 -2.19 -9.88
C GLY A 79 -4.04 -3.68 -9.69
N ASN A 80 -3.67 -4.09 -8.48
CA ASN A 80 -3.24 -5.46 -8.16
C ASN A 80 -4.24 -6.54 -8.57
N HIS A 81 -5.54 -6.29 -8.40
CA HIS A 81 -6.57 -7.26 -8.78
C HIS A 81 -6.61 -7.49 -10.30
N ALA A 82 -6.51 -6.43 -11.09
CA ALA A 82 -6.44 -6.55 -12.55
C ALA A 82 -5.25 -7.38 -13.02
N GLN A 83 -4.07 -7.17 -12.44
CA GLN A 83 -2.90 -7.98 -12.79
C GLN A 83 -3.06 -9.44 -12.33
N GLY A 84 -3.63 -9.67 -11.15
CA GLY A 84 -3.94 -11.00 -10.64
C GLY A 84 -4.93 -11.76 -11.54
N VAL A 85 -6.00 -11.09 -12.00
CA VAL A 85 -6.97 -11.65 -12.96
C VAL A 85 -6.31 -11.89 -14.32
N ALA A 86 -5.58 -10.92 -14.86
CA ALA A 86 -4.95 -11.05 -16.17
C ALA A 86 -3.99 -12.23 -16.23
N LEU A 87 -3.04 -12.32 -15.28
CA LEU A 87 -2.12 -13.45 -15.24
C LEU A 87 -2.86 -14.76 -14.90
N GLY A 88 -3.81 -14.72 -13.96
CA GLY A 88 -4.59 -15.88 -13.55
C GLY A 88 -5.38 -16.51 -14.69
N SER A 89 -5.94 -15.68 -15.57
CA SER A 89 -6.67 -16.07 -16.77
C SER A 89 -5.74 -16.59 -17.86
N ALA A 90 -4.63 -15.88 -18.11
CA ALA A 90 -3.67 -16.26 -19.15
C ALA A 90 -3.05 -17.65 -18.90
N LEU A 91 -2.70 -17.96 -17.65
CA LEU A 91 -2.18 -19.28 -17.28
C LEU A 91 -3.18 -20.42 -17.47
N GLN A 92 -4.46 -20.09 -17.57
CA GLN A 92 -5.55 -21.05 -17.69
C GLN A 92 -6.22 -21.01 -19.07
N GLY A 93 -5.70 -20.20 -20.00
CA GLY A 93 -6.27 -20.05 -21.34
C GLY A 93 -7.69 -19.47 -21.34
N VAL A 94 -8.02 -18.61 -20.38
CA VAL A 94 -9.33 -17.94 -20.28
C VAL A 94 -9.21 -16.50 -20.76
N ASP A 95 -10.14 -16.04 -21.57
CA ASP A 95 -10.15 -14.64 -22.02
C ASP A 95 -10.50 -13.71 -20.84
N ALA A 96 -9.75 -12.61 -20.69
CA ALA A 96 -9.97 -11.63 -19.63
C ALA A 96 -10.17 -10.23 -20.19
N THR A 97 -11.25 -9.57 -19.76
CA THR A 97 -11.50 -8.14 -19.99
C THR A 97 -11.37 -7.38 -18.68
N VAL A 98 -10.58 -6.31 -18.66
CA VAL A 98 -10.34 -5.50 -17.46
C VAL A 98 -10.75 -4.06 -17.73
N PHE A 99 -11.70 -3.57 -16.94
CA PHE A 99 -12.11 -2.17 -16.97
C PHE A 99 -11.27 -1.36 -15.98
N MET A 100 -10.75 -0.23 -16.47
CA MET A 100 -9.99 0.73 -15.67
C MET A 100 -10.49 2.15 -15.98
N PRO A 101 -10.38 3.11 -15.05
CA PRO A 101 -10.67 4.51 -15.34
C PRO A 101 -9.67 5.06 -16.35
N VAL A 102 -10.06 6.08 -17.11
CA VAL A 102 -9.21 6.70 -18.13
C VAL A 102 -7.93 7.33 -17.55
N SER A 103 -7.95 7.64 -16.25
CA SER A 103 -6.84 8.18 -15.47
C SER A 103 -5.90 7.11 -14.88
N ALA A 104 -6.14 5.82 -15.15
CA ALA A 104 -5.32 4.74 -14.61
C ALA A 104 -3.84 4.90 -14.98
N PRO A 105 -2.90 4.68 -14.03
CA PRO A 105 -1.47 4.82 -14.31
C PRO A 105 -1.02 3.93 -15.47
N LEU A 106 -0.32 4.51 -16.45
CA LEU A 106 0.17 3.81 -17.64
C LEU A 106 0.97 2.53 -17.31
N PRO A 107 1.85 2.49 -16.27
CA PRO A 107 2.54 1.25 -15.92
C PRO A 107 1.58 0.11 -15.54
N LYS A 108 0.47 0.43 -14.85
CA LYS A 108 -0.51 -0.57 -14.41
C LYS A 108 -1.33 -1.09 -15.60
N VAL A 109 -1.73 -0.21 -16.52
CA VAL A 109 -2.37 -0.58 -17.79
C VAL A 109 -1.46 -1.49 -18.62
N ALA A 110 -0.20 -1.07 -18.82
CA ALA A 110 0.77 -1.81 -19.61
C ALA A 110 1.06 -3.19 -19.02
N ALA A 111 1.21 -3.31 -17.69
CA ALA A 111 1.41 -4.59 -17.02
C ALA A 111 0.21 -5.53 -17.21
N THR A 112 -1.02 -5.05 -17.03
CA THR A 112 -2.23 -5.86 -17.24
C THR A 112 -2.36 -6.34 -18.68
N SER A 113 -2.13 -5.47 -19.67
CA SER A 113 -2.14 -5.87 -21.09
C SER A 113 -1.02 -6.84 -21.44
N ALA A 114 0.18 -6.67 -20.85
CA ALA A 114 1.32 -7.57 -21.08
C ALA A 114 1.06 -8.99 -20.56
N TYR A 115 0.18 -9.16 -19.57
CA TYR A 115 -0.28 -10.48 -19.13
C TYR A 115 -1.35 -11.10 -20.04
N GLY A 116 -1.83 -10.38 -21.07
CA GLY A 116 -2.74 -10.91 -22.09
C GLY A 116 -4.22 -10.55 -21.90
N ALA A 117 -4.56 -9.69 -20.94
CA ALA A 117 -5.93 -9.19 -20.80
C ALA A 117 -6.23 -8.04 -21.77
N HIS A 118 -7.47 -8.01 -22.27
CA HIS A 118 -8.01 -6.85 -22.97
C HIS A 118 -8.34 -5.76 -21.95
N VAL A 119 -7.72 -4.59 -22.07
CA VAL A 119 -7.95 -3.47 -21.13
C VAL A 119 -8.86 -2.45 -21.79
N GLU A 120 -9.99 -2.16 -21.14
CA GLU A 120 -10.96 -1.16 -21.55
C GLU A 120 -10.87 0.05 -20.61
N LEU A 121 -10.50 1.22 -21.14
CA LEU A 121 -10.42 2.46 -20.37
C LEU A 121 -11.77 3.20 -20.41
N VAL A 122 -12.53 3.17 -19.32
CA VAL A 122 -13.89 3.71 -19.24
C VAL A 122 -14.12 4.39 -17.90
N GLY A 123 -14.75 5.56 -17.95
CA GLY A 123 -15.16 6.33 -16.78
C GLY A 123 -14.06 7.23 -16.22
N GLU A 124 -14.48 8.28 -15.53
CA GLU A 124 -13.59 9.21 -14.83
C GLU A 124 -13.25 8.73 -13.41
N SER A 125 -14.04 7.79 -12.88
CA SER A 125 -13.91 7.22 -11.55
C SER A 125 -13.91 5.69 -11.56
N PHE A 126 -13.41 5.07 -10.48
CA PHE A 126 -13.47 3.62 -10.30
C PHE A 126 -14.91 3.09 -10.30
N ASP A 127 -15.84 3.83 -9.69
CA ASP A 127 -17.25 3.44 -9.59
C ASP A 127 -17.93 3.36 -10.97
N GLU A 128 -17.56 4.27 -11.89
CA GLU A 128 -17.99 4.21 -13.30
C GLU A 128 -17.40 3.01 -14.04
N SER A 129 -16.10 2.74 -13.87
CA SER A 129 -15.46 1.57 -14.49
C SER A 129 -16.05 0.25 -13.97
N LEU A 130 -16.39 0.18 -12.67
CA LEU A 130 -17.06 -0.96 -12.06
C LEU A 130 -18.46 -1.17 -12.64
N SER A 131 -19.24 -0.10 -12.75
CA SER A 131 -20.57 -0.14 -13.34
C SER A 131 -20.53 -0.62 -14.79
N ALA A 132 -19.59 -0.12 -15.58
CA ALA A 132 -19.36 -0.57 -16.96
C ALA A 132 -18.95 -2.05 -17.04
N ALA A 133 -18.07 -2.51 -16.15
CA ALA A 133 -17.64 -3.90 -16.10
C ALA A 133 -18.78 -4.86 -15.77
N LEU A 134 -19.65 -4.50 -14.82
CA LEU A 134 -20.82 -5.30 -14.44
C LEU A 134 -21.84 -5.38 -15.58
N ALA A 135 -22.13 -4.24 -16.23
CA ALA A 135 -23.02 -4.22 -17.40
C ALA A 135 -22.47 -5.06 -18.56
N TYR A 136 -21.17 -4.95 -18.83
CA TYR A 136 -20.49 -5.76 -19.85
C TYR A 136 -20.52 -7.26 -19.52
N ALA A 137 -20.35 -7.61 -18.24
CA ALA A 137 -20.46 -8.98 -17.76
C ALA A 137 -21.83 -9.59 -18.09
N GLU A 138 -22.89 -8.86 -17.75
CA GLU A 138 -24.28 -9.28 -17.97
C GLU A 138 -24.62 -9.39 -19.47
N GLU A 139 -24.27 -8.36 -20.26
CA GLU A 139 -24.56 -8.32 -21.70
C GLU A 139 -23.86 -9.45 -22.48
N HIS A 140 -22.62 -9.78 -22.11
CA HIS A 140 -21.80 -10.75 -22.84
C HIS A 140 -21.76 -12.13 -22.17
N GLY A 141 -22.49 -12.34 -21.08
CA GLY A 141 -22.49 -13.60 -20.33
C GLY A 141 -21.12 -13.98 -19.74
N LYS A 142 -20.31 -12.97 -19.38
CA LYS A 142 -18.98 -13.15 -18.79
C LYS A 142 -19.06 -13.24 -17.27
N VAL A 143 -18.14 -13.99 -16.66
CA VAL A 143 -18.07 -14.08 -15.20
C VAL A 143 -17.32 -12.88 -14.63
N PHE A 144 -17.98 -12.10 -13.78
CA PHE A 144 -17.33 -11.04 -13.02
C PHE A 144 -16.47 -11.62 -11.89
N VAL A 145 -15.17 -11.33 -11.89
CA VAL A 145 -14.23 -11.78 -10.85
C VAL A 145 -14.10 -10.70 -9.80
N HIS A 146 -14.80 -10.87 -8.68
CA HIS A 146 -14.83 -9.90 -7.60
C HIS A 146 -13.45 -9.75 -6.91
N PRO A 147 -13.04 -8.54 -6.49
CA PRO A 147 -11.71 -8.31 -5.90
C PRO A 147 -11.50 -8.86 -4.48
N PHE A 148 -12.57 -9.14 -3.73
CA PHE A 148 -12.47 -9.62 -2.33
C PHE A 148 -13.69 -10.40 -1.83
N ASP A 149 -14.90 -9.87 -2.02
CA ASP A 149 -16.18 -10.42 -1.49
C ASP A 149 -16.72 -11.63 -2.27
N HIS A 150 -15.93 -12.70 -2.33
CA HIS A 150 -16.34 -13.96 -2.96
C HIS A 150 -15.68 -15.15 -2.25
N PRO A 151 -16.40 -16.27 -2.00
CA PRO A 151 -15.85 -17.43 -1.31
C PRO A 151 -14.54 -17.95 -1.93
N ASP A 152 -14.50 -18.16 -3.24
CA ASP A 152 -13.29 -18.62 -3.95
C ASP A 152 -12.11 -17.63 -3.85
N ILE A 153 -12.39 -16.33 -3.81
CA ILE A 153 -11.36 -15.30 -3.67
C ILE A 153 -10.76 -15.39 -2.28
N ILE A 154 -11.61 -15.38 -1.24
CA ILE A 154 -11.22 -15.52 0.18
C ILE A 154 -10.43 -16.81 0.38
N ALA A 155 -10.92 -17.93 -0.16
CA ALA A 155 -10.26 -19.23 -0.08
C ALA A 155 -8.86 -19.20 -0.70
N GLY A 156 -8.70 -18.59 -1.88
CA GLY A 156 -7.38 -18.43 -2.50
C GLY A 156 -6.46 -17.53 -1.69
N GLN A 157 -6.94 -16.39 -1.18
CA GLN A 157 -6.09 -15.50 -0.36
C GLN A 157 -5.63 -16.17 0.94
N GLY A 158 -6.48 -17.00 1.54
CA GLY A 158 -6.17 -17.72 2.78
C GLY A 158 -5.02 -18.71 2.68
N THR A 159 -4.63 -19.12 1.47
CA THR A 159 -3.46 -19.98 1.27
C THR A 159 -2.18 -19.38 1.82
N LEU A 160 -2.10 -18.05 1.92
CA LEU A 160 -0.98 -17.34 2.54
C LEU A 160 -0.76 -17.76 4.00
N ALA A 161 -1.82 -18.07 4.75
CA ALA A 161 -1.72 -18.47 6.14
C ALA A 161 -1.10 -19.86 6.31
N PHE A 162 -1.23 -20.78 5.35
CA PHE A 162 -0.52 -22.06 5.41
C PHE A 162 1.00 -21.87 5.28
N GLU A 163 1.44 -21.03 4.35
CA GLU A 163 2.87 -20.67 4.25
C GLU A 163 3.35 -20.02 5.54
N LEU A 164 2.54 -19.12 6.12
CA LEU A 164 2.89 -18.44 7.35
C LEU A 164 3.09 -19.40 8.53
N LEU A 165 2.17 -20.35 8.70
CA LEU A 165 2.25 -21.36 9.77
C LEU A 165 3.44 -22.30 9.62
N ASP A 166 3.83 -22.62 8.38
CA ASP A 166 5.00 -23.44 8.09
C ASP A 166 6.31 -22.67 8.34
N GLN A 167 6.36 -21.41 7.90
CA GLN A 167 7.58 -20.59 7.96
C GLN A 167 7.81 -19.92 9.32
N VAL A 168 6.76 -19.68 10.11
CA VAL A 168 6.83 -19.08 11.46
C VAL A 168 5.97 -19.89 12.45
N PRO A 169 6.42 -21.08 12.88
CA PRO A 169 5.62 -21.98 13.72
C PRO A 169 5.29 -21.42 15.10
N ASP A 170 6.07 -20.46 15.60
CA ASP A 170 5.91 -19.79 16.89
C ASP A 170 5.21 -18.42 16.77
N LEU A 171 4.54 -18.15 15.65
CA LEU A 171 3.74 -16.93 15.43
C LEU A 171 2.84 -16.63 16.64
N ALA A 172 2.89 -15.38 17.12
CA ALA A 172 2.04 -14.87 18.19
C ALA A 172 1.02 -13.83 17.66
N THR A 173 1.47 -12.90 16.82
CA THR A 173 0.60 -11.85 16.25
C THR A 173 0.84 -11.68 14.75
N VAL A 174 -0.22 -11.55 13.96
CA VAL A 174 -0.14 -11.18 12.54
C VAL A 174 -0.89 -9.88 12.26
N LEU A 175 -0.23 -8.98 11.54
CA LEU A 175 -0.77 -7.70 11.08
C LEU A 175 -1.05 -7.80 9.58
N VAL A 176 -2.31 -7.62 9.19
CA VAL A 176 -2.79 -7.84 7.81
C VAL A 176 -3.43 -6.57 7.26
N PRO A 177 -2.99 -6.06 6.09
CA PRO A 177 -3.67 -4.94 5.42
C PRO A 177 -5.13 -5.26 5.07
N VAL A 178 -6.03 -4.30 5.31
CA VAL A 178 -7.48 -4.46 5.10
C VAL A 178 -8.02 -3.35 4.18
N GLY A 179 -8.29 -3.73 2.93
CA GLY A 179 -9.14 -2.97 2.01
C GLY A 179 -10.58 -3.46 2.14
N GLY A 180 -11.03 -4.28 1.19
CA GLY A 180 -12.34 -4.95 1.25
C GLY A 180 -12.35 -6.24 2.09
N GLY A 181 -11.27 -6.59 2.80
CA GLY A 181 -11.23 -7.70 3.76
C GLY A 181 -10.84 -9.09 3.23
N GLY A 182 -10.81 -9.32 1.91
CA GLY A 182 -10.61 -10.68 1.36
C GLY A 182 -9.33 -11.41 1.83
N LEU A 183 -8.22 -10.68 2.01
CA LEU A 183 -6.96 -11.23 2.51
C LEU A 183 -7.06 -11.66 3.98
N VAL A 184 -7.45 -10.72 4.85
CA VAL A 184 -7.54 -10.98 6.29
C VAL A 184 -8.59 -12.05 6.59
N SER A 185 -9.73 -12.05 5.87
CA SER A 185 -10.76 -13.08 6.01
C SER A 185 -10.21 -14.47 5.70
N GLY A 186 -9.50 -14.62 4.57
CA GLY A 186 -8.95 -15.91 4.17
C GLY A 186 -7.88 -16.41 5.14
N MET A 187 -6.99 -15.52 5.58
CA MET A 187 -5.96 -15.87 6.56
C MET A 187 -6.57 -16.25 7.90
N ALA A 188 -7.58 -15.50 8.37
CA ALA A 188 -8.22 -15.74 9.65
C ALA A 188 -8.92 -17.10 9.73
N VAL A 189 -9.52 -17.57 8.62
CA VAL A 189 -10.11 -18.92 8.54
C VAL A 189 -9.09 -20.01 8.90
N VAL A 190 -7.89 -19.94 8.31
CA VAL A 190 -6.84 -20.95 8.55
C VAL A 190 -6.22 -20.79 9.93
N LEU A 191 -5.92 -19.55 10.33
CA LEU A 191 -5.30 -19.29 11.62
C LEU A 191 -6.21 -19.69 12.78
N ARG A 192 -7.52 -19.42 12.72
CA ARG A 192 -8.46 -19.84 13.76
C ARG A 192 -8.64 -21.36 13.84
N ASP A 193 -8.58 -22.05 12.70
CA ASP A 193 -8.67 -23.52 12.66
C ASP A 193 -7.42 -24.18 13.27
N ALA A 194 -6.22 -23.68 12.94
CA ALA A 194 -4.96 -24.33 13.30
C ALA A 194 -4.30 -23.77 14.58
N ARG A 195 -4.42 -22.47 14.82
CA ARG A 195 -3.72 -21.70 15.86
C ARG A 195 -4.64 -20.60 16.44
N PRO A 196 -5.71 -20.98 17.16
CA PRO A 196 -6.67 -20.03 17.70
C PRO A 196 -6.07 -19.02 18.68
N ASP A 197 -4.88 -19.32 19.22
CA ASP A 197 -4.07 -18.46 20.09
C ASP A 197 -3.39 -17.29 19.38
N VAL A 198 -3.22 -17.34 18.04
CA VAL A 198 -2.59 -16.26 17.28
C VAL A 198 -3.51 -15.05 17.24
N ARG A 199 -3.00 -13.88 17.62
CA ARG A 199 -3.72 -12.62 17.47
C ARG A 199 -3.68 -12.14 16.01
N ILE A 200 -4.83 -11.74 15.48
CA ILE A 200 -5.02 -11.29 14.09
C ILE A 200 -5.52 -9.85 14.14
N VAL A 201 -4.70 -8.94 13.62
CA VAL A 201 -4.99 -7.50 13.60
C VAL A 201 -5.13 -7.04 12.16
N GLY A 202 -6.30 -6.51 11.81
CA GLY A 202 -6.53 -5.86 10.52
C GLY A 202 -6.06 -4.40 10.55
N ILE A 203 -5.36 -3.95 9.52
CA ILE A 203 -4.84 -2.57 9.44
C ILE A 203 -5.45 -1.85 8.24
N GLN A 204 -6.12 -0.72 8.47
CA GLN A 204 -6.63 0.17 7.41
C GLN A 204 -5.86 1.50 7.38
N ALA A 205 -5.88 2.17 6.23
CA ALA A 205 -5.58 3.60 6.20
C ALA A 205 -6.75 4.37 6.82
N SER A 206 -6.46 5.36 7.67
CA SER A 206 -7.48 6.16 8.37
C SER A 206 -8.42 6.87 7.40
N GLY A 207 -7.90 7.35 6.27
CA GLY A 207 -8.68 7.99 5.20
C GLY A 207 -9.54 7.05 4.36
N ALA A 208 -9.53 5.74 4.63
CA ALA A 208 -10.39 4.74 3.97
C ALA A 208 -10.91 3.67 4.95
N ALA A 209 -11.10 4.04 6.23
CA ALA A 209 -11.37 3.11 7.32
C ALA A 209 -12.85 2.67 7.41
N SER A 210 -13.29 1.83 6.48
CA SER A 210 -14.69 1.40 6.39
C SER A 210 -15.09 0.23 7.32
N PHE A 211 -14.14 -0.54 7.85
CA PHE A 211 -14.44 -1.65 8.76
C PHE A 211 -14.82 -1.22 10.20
N PRO A 212 -14.12 -0.30 10.88
CA PRO A 212 -14.47 0.08 12.25
C PRO A 212 -15.94 0.49 12.41
N GLY A 213 -16.44 1.36 11.52
CA GLY A 213 -17.85 1.77 11.51
C GLY A 213 -18.82 0.62 11.19
N SER A 214 -18.45 -0.25 10.24
CA SER A 214 -19.26 -1.41 9.85
C SER A 214 -19.38 -2.46 10.96
N LEU A 215 -18.29 -2.71 11.70
CA LEU A 215 -18.27 -3.65 12.84
C LEU A 215 -19.16 -3.14 13.98
N VAL A 216 -19.08 -1.85 14.31
CA VAL A 216 -19.97 -1.23 15.32
C VAL A 216 -21.44 -1.29 14.88
N ALA A 217 -21.72 -1.09 13.60
CA ALA A 217 -23.07 -1.15 13.05
C ALA A 217 -23.62 -2.58 12.89
N GLY A 218 -22.75 -3.59 12.88
CA GLY A 218 -23.10 -4.98 12.57
C GLY A 218 -23.52 -5.20 11.10
N ALA A 219 -23.20 -4.27 10.21
CA ALA A 219 -23.57 -4.30 8.79
C ALA A 219 -22.58 -3.45 7.96
N ALA A 220 -22.40 -3.79 6.67
CA ALA A 220 -21.47 -3.07 5.81
C ALA A 220 -21.96 -1.64 5.53
N THR A 221 -21.27 -0.66 6.09
CA THR A 221 -21.51 0.77 5.92
C THR A 221 -20.46 1.39 5.01
N GLU A 222 -20.86 2.46 4.31
CA GLU A 222 -19.98 3.20 3.41
C GLU A 222 -19.38 4.42 4.14
N VAL A 223 -18.11 4.73 3.85
CA VAL A 223 -17.51 6.01 4.25
C VAL A 223 -17.74 7.07 3.18
N ASP A 224 -18.07 8.29 3.60
CA ASP A 224 -18.43 9.38 2.68
C ASP A 224 -17.30 9.79 1.74
N VAL A 225 -16.06 9.78 2.25
CA VAL A 225 -14.86 10.21 1.53
C VAL A 225 -13.78 9.17 1.71
N VAL A 226 -13.07 8.89 0.61
CA VAL A 226 -11.85 8.08 0.61
C VAL A 226 -10.72 8.98 0.14
N ASP A 227 -9.73 9.18 1.02
CA ASP A 227 -8.57 10.02 0.78
C ASP A 227 -7.34 9.41 1.45
N THR A 228 -6.54 8.68 0.67
CA THR A 228 -5.32 8.04 1.16
C THR A 228 -4.34 7.73 0.02
N ILE A 229 -3.05 7.75 0.32
CA ILE A 229 -1.99 7.23 -0.57
C ILE A 229 -2.04 5.70 -0.74
N ALA A 230 -2.79 4.98 0.10
CA ALA A 230 -2.89 3.52 0.09
C ALA A 230 -4.00 3.00 -0.84
N ASP A 231 -3.83 3.22 -2.15
CA ASP A 231 -4.83 2.91 -3.19
C ASP A 231 -5.32 1.45 -3.16
N GLY A 232 -4.44 0.49 -2.85
CA GLY A 232 -4.79 -0.93 -2.76
C GLY A 232 -5.78 -1.31 -1.65
N ILE A 233 -5.98 -0.44 -0.65
CA ILE A 233 -6.93 -0.60 0.45
C ILE A 233 -7.96 0.53 0.56
N ALA A 234 -8.01 1.41 -0.44
CA ALA A 234 -8.92 2.55 -0.54
C ALA A 234 -10.37 2.09 -0.87
N VAL A 235 -11.01 1.35 0.04
CA VAL A 235 -12.32 0.71 -0.18
C VAL A 235 -13.40 1.37 0.68
N LYS A 236 -14.36 2.02 0.00
CA LYS A 236 -15.46 2.78 0.62
C LYS A 236 -16.37 1.94 1.51
N ARG A 237 -16.64 0.69 1.13
CA ARG A 237 -17.58 -0.20 1.81
C ARG A 237 -17.02 -1.63 1.87
N PRO A 238 -17.01 -2.30 3.03
CA PRO A 238 -16.63 -3.71 3.12
C PRO A 238 -17.55 -4.61 2.29
N GLY A 239 -17.06 -5.80 1.97
CA GLY A 239 -17.91 -6.87 1.48
C GLY A 239 -18.80 -7.42 2.59
N GLU A 240 -19.98 -7.94 2.25
CA GLU A 240 -20.88 -8.53 3.25
C GLU A 240 -20.28 -9.82 3.81
N LEU A 241 -19.70 -10.65 2.93
CA LEU A 241 -19.05 -11.90 3.33
C LEU A 241 -17.76 -11.62 4.08
N THR A 242 -16.95 -10.67 3.61
CA THR A 242 -15.70 -10.33 4.30
C THR A 242 -15.95 -9.69 5.67
N LEU A 243 -16.97 -8.84 5.81
CA LEU A 243 -17.39 -8.31 7.12
C LEU A 243 -17.77 -9.44 8.09
N ALA A 244 -18.58 -10.40 7.64
CA ALA A 244 -18.97 -11.54 8.47
C ALA A 244 -17.76 -12.37 8.95
N HIS A 245 -16.71 -12.51 8.11
CA HIS A 245 -15.47 -13.16 8.52
C HIS A 245 -14.67 -12.32 9.52
N VAL A 246 -14.54 -11.02 9.27
CA VAL A 246 -13.77 -10.12 10.14
C VAL A 246 -14.41 -10.06 11.52
N ASP A 247 -15.72 -9.86 11.60
CA ASP A 247 -16.48 -9.84 12.86
C ASP A 247 -16.34 -11.14 13.66
N ALA A 248 -16.34 -12.28 12.98
CA ALA A 248 -16.28 -13.59 13.65
C ALA A 248 -14.86 -14.06 14.01
N LEU A 249 -13.83 -13.65 13.25
CA LEU A 249 -12.51 -14.31 13.28
C LEU A 249 -11.34 -13.37 13.54
N VAL A 250 -11.47 -12.05 13.40
CA VAL A 250 -10.37 -11.08 13.57
C VAL A 250 -10.49 -10.41 14.93
N ASP A 251 -9.38 -10.26 15.67
CA ASP A 251 -9.43 -9.76 17.04
C ASP A 251 -9.70 -8.26 17.10
N GLU A 252 -9.11 -7.49 16.18
CA GLU A 252 -9.35 -6.06 16.08
C GLU A 252 -8.99 -5.52 14.69
N VAL A 253 -9.55 -4.37 14.35
CA VAL A 253 -9.17 -3.58 13.17
C VAL A 253 -8.76 -2.19 13.63
N VAL A 254 -7.53 -1.79 13.30
CA VAL A 254 -7.02 -0.45 13.62
C VAL A 254 -6.64 0.32 12.37
N THR A 255 -6.37 1.62 12.55
CA THR A 255 -6.08 2.54 11.48
C THR A 255 -4.72 3.20 11.65
N VAL A 256 -4.09 3.56 10.54
CA VAL A 256 -2.86 4.34 10.48
C VAL A 256 -3.02 5.48 9.48
N ASP A 257 -2.35 6.62 9.72
CA ASP A 257 -2.39 7.75 8.80
C ASP A 257 -1.35 7.64 7.67
N ASP A 258 -1.54 8.45 6.63
CA ASP A 258 -0.69 8.47 5.44
C ASP A 258 0.76 8.86 5.74
N ASP A 259 0.99 9.68 6.77
CA ASP A 259 2.33 10.05 7.20
C ASP A 259 3.08 8.83 7.78
N ALA A 260 2.40 8.01 8.61
CA ALA A 260 2.94 6.76 9.12
C ALA A 260 3.19 5.75 7.99
N ILE A 261 2.29 5.68 7.01
CA ILE A 261 2.45 4.82 5.82
C ILE A 261 3.67 5.26 5.00
N ALA A 262 3.84 6.57 4.77
CA ALA A 262 5.00 7.10 4.04
C ALA A 262 6.33 6.77 4.73
N ARG A 263 6.40 6.94 6.06
CA ARG A 263 7.58 6.53 6.86
C ARG A 263 7.86 5.03 6.74
N ALA A 264 6.81 4.20 6.77
CA ALA A 264 6.96 2.75 6.63
C ALA A 264 7.52 2.35 5.25
N VAL A 265 7.06 2.97 4.16
CA VAL A 265 7.58 2.75 2.80
C VAL A 265 9.07 3.08 2.74
N VAL A 266 9.48 4.24 3.27
CA VAL A 266 10.90 4.64 3.29
C VAL A 266 11.75 3.69 4.13
N LEU A 267 11.27 3.27 5.30
CA LEU A 267 11.99 2.31 6.14
C LEU A 267 12.16 0.97 5.44
N LEU A 268 11.13 0.45 4.78
CA LEU A 268 11.20 -0.80 4.02
C LEU A 268 12.23 -0.70 2.88
N LEU A 269 12.24 0.42 2.15
CA LEU A 269 13.22 0.68 1.10
C LEU A 269 14.65 0.74 1.68
N GLU A 270 14.87 1.44 2.78
CA GLU A 270 16.20 1.70 3.32
C GLU A 270 16.77 0.57 4.18
N ARG A 271 15.93 -0.15 4.91
CA ARG A 271 16.36 -1.14 5.91
C ARG A 271 16.07 -2.57 5.47
N ALA A 272 14.93 -2.81 4.82
CA ALA A 272 14.59 -4.13 4.29
C ALA A 272 15.04 -4.33 2.84
N LYS A 273 15.37 -3.25 2.11
CA LYS A 273 15.73 -3.29 0.67
C LYS A 273 14.60 -3.84 -0.20
N LEU A 274 13.37 -3.64 0.25
CA LEU A 274 12.16 -4.07 -0.44
C LEU A 274 11.42 -2.85 -0.99
N VAL A 275 11.00 -2.94 -2.24
CA VAL A 275 10.04 -2.01 -2.84
C VAL A 275 8.64 -2.51 -2.48
N VAL A 276 7.92 -1.70 -1.72
CA VAL A 276 6.59 -2.01 -1.19
C VAL A 276 5.68 -0.80 -1.45
N GLU A 277 4.47 -1.04 -1.92
CA GLU A 277 3.49 0.02 -2.16
C GLU A 277 2.85 0.48 -0.83
N PRO A 278 2.20 1.65 -0.75
CA PRO A 278 1.66 2.17 0.51
C PRO A 278 0.67 1.21 1.19
N ALA A 279 -0.24 0.60 0.43
CA ALA A 279 -1.16 -0.42 0.93
C ALA A 279 -0.44 -1.66 1.50
N GLY A 280 0.70 -2.05 0.93
CA GLY A 280 1.54 -3.12 1.44
C GLY A 280 2.34 -2.76 2.69
N ALA A 281 2.53 -1.47 2.97
CA ALA A 281 3.34 -0.98 4.09
C ALA A 281 2.54 -0.72 5.36
N VAL A 282 1.20 -0.74 5.33
CA VAL A 282 0.36 -0.35 6.48
C VAL A 282 0.60 -1.20 7.73
N ALA A 283 0.90 -2.49 7.57
CA ALA A 283 1.25 -3.37 8.69
C ALA A 283 2.54 -2.92 9.40
N VAL A 284 3.51 -2.41 8.64
CA VAL A 284 4.75 -1.83 9.20
C VAL A 284 4.49 -0.46 9.80
N ALA A 285 3.62 0.35 9.17
CA ALA A 285 3.21 1.64 9.72
C ALA A 285 2.58 1.49 11.12
N ALA A 286 1.76 0.47 11.33
CA ALA A 286 1.16 0.19 12.65
C ALA A 286 2.20 -0.15 13.73
N ILE A 287 3.28 -0.82 13.36
CA ILE A 287 4.41 -1.08 14.29
C ILE A 287 5.14 0.23 14.63
N LEU A 288 5.37 1.08 13.62
CA LEU A 288 6.09 2.35 13.81
C LEU A 288 5.28 3.40 14.58
N ASP A 289 3.96 3.37 14.46
CA ASP A 289 3.06 4.24 15.20
C ASP A 289 3.09 3.94 16.71
N GLY A 290 3.30 2.68 17.09
CA GLY A 290 3.50 2.27 18.48
C GLY A 290 2.25 2.36 19.37
N SER A 291 1.07 2.63 18.78
CA SER A 291 -0.21 2.65 19.49
C SER A 291 -0.73 1.26 19.87
N LEU A 292 -0.22 0.21 19.22
CA LEU A 292 -0.57 -1.18 19.49
C LEU A 292 0.41 -1.81 20.47
N ALA A 293 -0.11 -2.38 21.56
CA ALA A 293 0.66 -3.34 22.36
C ALA A 293 0.73 -4.67 21.60
N LEU A 294 1.90 -5.03 21.07
CA LEU A 294 2.10 -6.25 20.28
C LEU A 294 3.01 -7.23 21.02
N GLU A 295 2.64 -8.50 21.02
CA GLU A 295 3.45 -9.58 21.59
C GLU A 295 4.04 -10.43 20.45
N GLY A 296 5.36 -10.63 20.51
CA GLY A 296 6.12 -11.29 19.46
C GLY A 296 6.17 -12.81 19.59
N PRO A 297 6.55 -13.51 18.50
CA PRO A 297 6.90 -12.98 17.17
C PRO A 297 5.72 -12.34 16.43
N VAL A 298 5.94 -11.12 15.91
CA VAL A 298 4.97 -10.36 15.13
C VAL A 298 5.29 -10.50 13.65
N VAL A 299 4.31 -10.89 12.84
CA VAL A 299 4.44 -10.90 11.38
C VAL A 299 3.66 -9.73 10.78
N ALA A 300 4.36 -8.88 10.02
CA ALA A 300 3.75 -7.87 9.17
C ALA A 300 3.64 -8.39 7.72
N VAL A 301 2.44 -8.42 7.17
CA VAL A 301 2.21 -8.82 5.77
C VAL A 301 2.49 -7.65 4.83
N LEU A 302 3.48 -7.81 3.95
CA LEU A 302 3.78 -6.85 2.88
C LEU A 302 2.97 -7.19 1.65
N SER A 303 1.71 -6.74 1.59
CA SER A 303 0.71 -7.28 0.64
C SER A 303 1.01 -7.03 -0.84
N GLY A 304 1.79 -6.01 -1.19
CA GLY A 304 2.10 -5.69 -2.57
C GLY A 304 3.21 -4.66 -2.76
N GLY A 305 3.75 -4.60 -3.99
CA GLY A 305 4.89 -3.78 -4.38
C GLY A 305 4.68 -2.97 -5.67
N ASN A 306 3.44 -2.89 -6.17
CA ASN A 306 3.12 -2.25 -7.45
C ASN A 306 2.95 -0.73 -7.33
N ILE A 307 4.05 -0.07 -6.96
CA ILE A 307 4.10 1.37 -6.80
C ILE A 307 4.45 2.10 -8.10
N ASP A 308 3.74 3.19 -8.39
CA ASP A 308 4.10 4.10 -9.48
C ASP A 308 5.42 4.84 -9.17
N PRO A 309 6.38 4.93 -10.10
CA PRO A 309 7.66 5.59 -9.84
C PRO A 309 7.56 7.07 -9.41
N LEU A 310 6.57 7.82 -9.90
CA LEU A 310 6.37 9.21 -9.49
C LEU A 310 5.83 9.28 -8.07
N LEU A 311 4.87 8.41 -7.73
CA LEU A 311 4.39 8.28 -6.35
C LEU A 311 5.54 7.88 -5.41
N MET A 312 6.39 6.92 -5.81
CA MET A 312 7.58 6.54 -5.03
C MET A 312 8.50 7.74 -4.79
N ASN A 313 8.77 8.55 -5.82
CA ASN A 313 9.59 9.75 -5.67
C ASN A 313 8.99 10.74 -4.66
N HIS A 314 7.67 10.96 -4.72
CA HIS A 314 6.98 11.83 -3.78
C HIS A 314 7.04 11.28 -2.34
N LEU A 315 6.85 9.97 -2.14
CA LEU A 315 6.91 9.34 -0.81
C LEU A 315 8.31 9.37 -0.23
N VAL A 316 9.34 9.10 -1.03
CA VAL A 316 10.74 9.19 -0.59
C VAL A 316 11.05 10.63 -0.19
N THR A 317 10.65 11.62 -1.01
CA THR A 317 10.87 13.04 -0.69
C THR A 317 10.14 13.45 0.59
N SER A 318 8.88 13.03 0.76
CA SER A 318 8.08 13.30 1.96
C SER A 318 8.69 12.66 3.21
N GLY A 319 9.06 11.38 3.15
CA GLY A 319 9.70 10.68 4.27
C GLY A 319 11.08 11.26 4.63
N LEU A 320 11.91 11.62 3.63
CA LEU A 320 13.16 12.34 3.87
C LEU A 320 12.92 13.70 4.52
N THR A 321 11.83 14.39 4.17
CA THR A 321 11.45 15.67 4.78
C THR A 321 11.02 15.50 6.23
N ALA A 322 10.20 14.48 6.53
CA ALA A 322 9.76 14.17 7.88
C ALA A 322 10.92 13.86 8.84
N GLU A 323 11.97 13.21 8.33
CA GLU A 323 13.20 12.92 9.10
C GLU A 323 14.20 14.09 9.12
N GLY A 324 13.88 15.21 8.47
CA GLY A 324 14.78 16.36 8.33
C GLY A 324 16.06 16.02 7.57
N ARG A 325 16.00 15.08 6.62
CA ARG A 325 17.08 14.74 5.67
C ARG A 325 16.94 15.46 4.34
N TYR A 326 15.74 15.96 4.05
CA TYR A 326 15.44 16.91 2.97
C TYR A 326 14.73 18.12 3.57
N VAL A 327 15.04 19.34 3.14
CA VAL A 327 14.37 20.54 3.63
C VAL A 327 14.35 21.64 2.57
N THR A 328 13.21 22.30 2.45
CA THR A 328 13.08 23.53 1.66
C THR A 328 13.09 24.73 2.59
N LEU A 329 14.12 25.57 2.47
CA LEU A 329 14.26 26.80 3.23
C LEU A 329 13.97 28.00 2.34
N LEU A 330 13.14 28.91 2.83
CA LEU A 330 12.92 30.21 2.24
C LEU A 330 13.72 31.26 3.02
N THR A 331 14.50 32.05 2.28
CA THR A 331 15.28 33.15 2.83
C THR A 331 15.27 34.37 1.91
N ARG A 332 15.88 35.46 2.36
CA ARG A 332 15.98 36.72 1.61
C ARG A 332 17.40 37.24 1.64
N ILE A 333 17.87 37.71 0.48
CA ILE A 333 19.18 38.34 0.34
C ILE A 333 19.06 39.73 -0.32
N PRO A 334 20.06 40.61 -0.18
CA PRO A 334 20.12 41.84 -0.96
C PRO A 334 20.28 41.55 -2.47
N ASP A 335 19.65 42.35 -3.33
CA ASP A 335 19.81 42.25 -4.79
C ASP A 335 21.13 42.89 -5.24
N ARG A 336 22.25 42.22 -4.93
CA ARG A 336 23.61 42.67 -5.30
C ARG A 336 24.50 41.51 -5.74
N PRO A 337 25.46 41.75 -6.66
CA PRO A 337 26.40 40.72 -7.07
C PRO A 337 27.13 40.09 -5.88
N GLY A 338 27.21 38.75 -5.85
CA GLY A 338 27.94 37.98 -4.84
C GLY A 338 27.15 37.57 -3.59
N GLU A 339 25.95 38.12 -3.36
CA GLU A 339 25.17 37.77 -2.15
C GLU A 339 24.71 36.30 -2.13
N LEU A 340 24.32 35.75 -3.29
CA LEU A 340 23.98 34.33 -3.40
C LEU A 340 25.20 33.44 -3.16
N VAL A 341 26.39 33.86 -3.60
CA VAL A 341 27.64 33.11 -3.36
C VAL A 341 27.91 32.98 -1.86
N ARG A 342 27.80 34.08 -1.11
CA ARG A 342 27.99 34.08 0.35
C ARG A 342 27.01 33.17 1.08
N LEU A 343 25.75 33.15 0.62
CA LEU A 343 24.73 32.26 1.17
C LEU A 343 25.08 30.79 0.93
N LEU A 344 25.47 30.45 -0.30
CA LEU A 344 25.88 29.08 -0.66
C LEU A 344 27.16 28.66 0.05
N GLU A 345 28.13 29.56 0.24
CA GLU A 345 29.33 29.31 1.04
C GLU A 345 28.99 28.98 2.50
N LEU A 346 28.03 29.70 3.10
CA LEU A 346 27.57 29.42 4.46
C LEU A 346 26.94 28.02 4.55
N ILE A 347 26.07 27.67 3.60
CA ILE A 347 25.42 26.35 3.54
C ILE A 347 26.46 25.23 3.34
N ALA A 348 27.43 25.45 2.44
CA ALA A 348 28.53 24.52 2.21
C ALA A 348 29.41 24.33 3.47
N ASN A 349 29.69 25.40 4.22
CA ASN A 349 30.45 25.34 5.47
C ASN A 349 29.70 24.58 6.58
N ALA A 350 28.37 24.67 6.60
CA ALA A 350 27.52 23.83 7.45
C ALA A 350 27.47 22.36 6.97
N ARG A 351 28.02 22.07 5.78
CA ARG A 351 28.05 20.75 5.14
C ARG A 351 26.66 20.20 4.81
N ALA A 352 25.74 21.07 4.39
CA ALA A 352 24.50 20.70 3.71
C ALA A 352 24.72 20.71 2.19
N ASN A 353 24.06 19.79 1.48
CA ASN A 353 24.14 19.72 0.02
C ASN A 353 22.95 20.49 -0.59
N VAL A 354 23.20 21.25 -1.65
CA VAL A 354 22.18 22.07 -2.31
C VAL A 354 21.65 21.31 -3.51
N VAL A 355 20.35 21.01 -3.49
CA VAL A 355 19.64 20.29 -4.55
C VAL A 355 19.10 21.27 -5.59
N GLY A 356 18.48 22.35 -5.10
CA GLY A 356 17.80 23.34 -5.92
C GLY A 356 17.92 24.73 -5.33
N VAL A 357 17.99 25.73 -6.21
CA VAL A 357 17.96 27.14 -5.82
C VAL A 357 17.05 27.88 -6.78
N GLU A 358 15.94 28.40 -6.27
CA GLU A 358 15.08 29.32 -7.00
C GLU A 358 15.24 30.73 -6.48
N HIS A 359 15.25 31.68 -7.39
CA HIS A 359 15.55 33.07 -7.09
C HIS A 359 14.44 33.97 -7.65
N HIS A 360 13.60 34.48 -6.74
CA HIS A 360 12.42 35.27 -7.08
C HIS A 360 12.66 36.75 -6.79
N ARG A 361 12.60 37.56 -7.86
CA ARG A 361 12.72 39.04 -7.79
C ARG A 361 11.38 39.76 -7.63
N PHE A 362 10.26 39.04 -7.75
CA PHE A 362 8.90 39.59 -7.70
C PHE A 362 8.07 38.82 -6.67
N GLY A 363 7.57 39.50 -5.63
CA GLY A 363 6.77 38.89 -4.57
C GLY A 363 6.10 39.94 -3.68
N ARG A 364 4.86 39.66 -3.21
CA ARG A 364 4.02 40.62 -2.45
C ARG A 364 4.63 41.10 -1.12
N ARG A 365 5.70 40.47 -0.62
CA ARG A 365 6.38 40.76 0.67
C ARG A 365 7.83 41.24 0.53
N LEU A 366 8.33 41.47 -0.69
CA LEU A 366 9.71 41.92 -0.93
C LEU A 366 9.83 43.44 -0.75
N ARG A 367 10.83 43.87 0.02
CA ARG A 367 11.24 45.29 0.05
C ARG A 367 12.04 45.60 -1.22
N LEU A 368 11.99 46.84 -1.70
CA LEU A 368 12.84 47.32 -2.80
C LEU A 368 14.32 46.98 -2.53
N GLY A 369 14.97 46.29 -3.48
CA GLY A 369 16.38 45.88 -3.37
C GLY A 369 16.62 44.56 -2.62
N GLN A 370 15.57 43.76 -2.36
CA GLN A 370 15.68 42.39 -1.84
C GLN A 370 15.15 41.38 -2.84
N VAL A 371 15.65 40.17 -2.72
CA VAL A 371 15.21 39.01 -3.49
C VAL A 371 14.93 37.84 -2.55
N GLU A 372 13.93 37.04 -2.90
CA GLU A 372 13.58 35.83 -2.17
C GLU A 372 14.32 34.65 -2.81
N VAL A 373 14.88 33.80 -1.96
CA VAL A 373 15.60 32.60 -2.39
C VAL A 373 14.94 31.42 -1.71
N VAL A 374 14.47 30.48 -2.53
CA VAL A 374 14.00 29.17 -2.07
C VAL A 374 15.13 28.19 -2.33
N ILE A 375 15.58 27.50 -1.28
CA ILE A 375 16.72 26.59 -1.34
C ILE A 375 16.27 25.22 -0.86
N GLU A 376 16.44 24.24 -1.73
CA GLU A 376 16.20 22.84 -1.43
C GLU A 376 17.52 22.19 -1.03
N LEU A 377 17.51 21.51 0.11
CA LEU A 377 18.72 21.05 0.78
C LEU A 377 18.60 19.61 1.23
N GLU A 378 19.65 18.84 0.99
CA GLU A 378 19.89 17.59 1.69
C GLU A 378 20.68 17.86 2.98
N THR A 379 20.17 17.34 4.08
CA THR A 379 20.73 17.54 5.42
C THR A 379 20.88 16.18 6.13
N ARG A 380 21.33 16.19 7.39
CA ARG A 380 21.71 14.97 8.12
C ARG A 380 20.67 14.55 9.17
N GLY A 381 19.48 15.13 9.10
CA GLY A 381 18.45 15.00 10.11
C GLY A 381 18.09 16.35 10.73
N THR A 382 17.02 16.32 11.54
CA THR A 382 16.41 17.50 12.18
C THR A 382 17.41 18.38 12.93
N ASP A 383 18.37 17.80 13.66
CA ASP A 383 19.38 18.56 14.41
C ASP A 383 20.26 19.41 13.48
N HIS A 384 20.63 18.86 12.32
CA HIS A 384 21.43 19.56 11.33
C HIS A 384 20.64 20.71 10.69
N VAL A 385 19.34 20.52 10.44
CA VAL A 385 18.43 21.58 9.96
C VAL A 385 18.37 22.73 10.97
N VAL A 386 18.26 22.42 12.27
CA VAL A 386 18.25 23.43 13.34
C VAL A 386 19.57 24.19 13.43
N GLU A 387 20.70 23.48 13.36
CA GLU A 387 22.04 24.10 13.37
C GLU A 387 22.26 25.02 12.17
N LEU A 388 21.88 24.56 10.98
CA LEU A 388 21.98 25.34 9.74
C LEU A 388 21.11 26.60 9.82
N SER A 389 19.85 26.46 10.23
CA SER A 389 18.91 27.57 10.35
C SER A 389 19.43 28.64 11.33
N ARG A 390 20.00 28.23 12.47
CA ARG A 390 20.63 29.16 13.43
C ARG A 390 21.85 29.85 12.83
N SER A 391 22.67 29.14 12.06
CA SER A 391 23.87 29.71 11.41
C SER A 391 23.50 30.75 10.37
N MET A 392 22.48 30.48 9.55
CA MET A 392 21.92 31.43 8.59
C MET A 392 21.36 32.67 9.29
N GLN A 393 20.57 32.50 10.36
CA GLN A 393 20.00 33.60 11.14
C GLN A 393 21.09 34.50 11.76
N ARG A 394 22.17 33.91 12.31
CA ARG A 394 23.31 34.67 12.84
C ARG A 394 24.04 35.49 11.77
N ALA A 395 24.07 34.98 10.53
CA ALA A 395 24.64 35.70 9.39
C ALA A 395 23.68 36.76 8.79
N GLY A 396 22.49 36.95 9.37
CA GLY A 396 21.53 37.96 8.95
C GLY A 396 20.52 37.49 7.90
N TYR A 397 20.48 36.19 7.60
CA TYR A 397 19.51 35.59 6.69
C TYR A 397 18.26 35.15 7.47
N PRO A 398 17.08 35.77 7.26
CA PRO A 398 15.84 35.25 7.85
C PRO A 398 15.53 33.88 7.24
N VAL A 399 15.13 32.91 8.04
CA VAL A 399 14.86 31.55 7.59
C VAL A 399 13.46 31.14 8.00
N SER A 400 12.71 30.60 7.06
CA SER A 400 11.47 29.86 7.30
C SER A 400 11.50 28.55 6.51
N THR A 401 11.12 27.45 7.14
CA THR A 401 10.85 26.19 6.45
C THR A 401 9.52 26.31 5.71
N VAL A 402 9.47 25.76 4.50
CA VAL A 402 8.27 25.72 3.64
C VAL A 402 7.53 24.41 3.84
#